data_AF-A0AA44Q6A1-F1
#
_entry.id   AF-A0AA44Q6A1-F1
#
_cell.length_a   1.000
_cell.length_b   1.000
_cell.length_c   1.000
_cell.angle_alpha   90.00
_cell.angle_beta   90.00
_cell.angle_gamma   90.00
#
_symmetry.space_group_name_H-M   'P 1'
#
loop_
_entity.id
_entity.type
_entity.pdbx_description
1 polymer ?
#
loop_
_entity_poly.entity_id
_entity_poly.type
_entity_poly.pdbx_seq_one_letter_code
_entity_poly.pdbx_strand_id
1 'polypeptide(L)'
;MNYIVKFQNVTKKYKMYNKPSDKLKDLFRKQEDGEFHYALSKISFEVPKGEIVGIVGLNGSGKSTLSNLIAGVTMPNKGEIDIKGSAALIAISSGLNGQLTGIENIKLKGLMMGLTEEKIKEITPKVIEFADIGKFINQPVKTYSSGMKARLGFAISVNINPDVLVIDEALSVGDQTFTNKCLKKMNEFKENGKTIFFISHSLDQVKSFCTKAIWLYYGQVREYGDVNEVVTNYHTFLKQYNKMTPTERKQLQAEQSEVFQHGLLQEYPTSLERKNRKVKLYRRKSKKKTGVLIGGGIALLVCGILAGSYYKGWIPSQSGNKNVEKTVQSKNANKDSPVKPTTKNEKYIVNSNEISIRKEASASSERLAVANFGDFFTVSDRKKDTEANTEWVQVNLLNGETGWMSAQYVVPFTSKNSTIEDAKLDDLLSLLKRVYGAQLENAPSYLGKTENELQTTYPNALNPLQTVAGKKVVKDGNIQFGISQDHVIEVTFQDISMSIAKLNELLGKESIISNEENNYFYETNSYYIAARSDKTHTEIQSISIVKK
;
A
#
# COMPACT_ATOMS: atom_id res chain seq x y z
N MET A 1 -40.60 8.20 5.65
CA MET A 1 -39.22 7.90 6.08
C MET A 1 -38.28 8.91 5.45
N ASN A 2 -37.56 9.69 6.26
CA ASN A 2 -36.69 10.78 5.77
C ASN A 2 -35.21 10.35 5.85
N TYR A 3 -34.78 9.47 4.95
CA TYR A 3 -33.37 9.09 4.82
C TYR A 3 -32.59 10.16 4.04
N ILE A 4 -31.29 10.25 4.33
CA ILE A 4 -30.31 11.01 3.54
C ILE A 4 -29.37 10.11 2.74
N VAL A 5 -29.10 8.89 3.22
CA VAL A 5 -28.37 7.84 2.49
C VAL A 5 -29.18 6.56 2.50
N LYS A 6 -29.31 5.92 1.34
CA LYS A 6 -30.02 4.65 1.17
C LYS A 6 -29.25 3.74 0.22
N PHE A 7 -28.94 2.54 0.70
CA PHE A 7 -28.32 1.47 -0.07
C PHE A 7 -29.36 0.37 -0.29
N GLN A 8 -29.48 -0.12 -1.52
CA GLN A 8 -30.41 -1.20 -1.89
C GLN A 8 -29.68 -2.28 -2.68
N ASN A 9 -29.43 -3.41 -2.02
CA ASN A 9 -28.80 -4.62 -2.56
C ASN A 9 -27.47 -4.33 -3.27
N VAL A 10 -26.69 -3.41 -2.72
CA VAL A 10 -25.47 -2.90 -3.33
C VAL A 10 -24.36 -3.95 -3.28
N THR A 11 -23.75 -4.21 -4.44
CA THR A 11 -22.64 -5.15 -4.59
C THR A 11 -21.49 -4.47 -5.31
N LYS A 12 -20.27 -4.63 -4.78
CA LYS A 12 -19.03 -4.13 -5.38
C LYS A 12 -18.02 -5.26 -5.46
N LYS A 13 -17.55 -5.54 -6.68
CA LYS A 13 -16.53 -6.53 -6.96
C LYS A 13 -15.35 -5.91 -7.71
N TYR A 14 -14.17 -6.42 -7.42
CA TYR A 14 -12.92 -6.08 -8.10
C TYR A 14 -12.42 -7.32 -8.82
N LYS A 15 -12.03 -7.16 -10.08
CA LYS A 15 -11.44 -8.25 -10.85
C LYS A 15 -9.99 -8.43 -10.38
N MET A 16 -9.63 -9.65 -10.01
CA MET A 16 -8.28 -10.00 -9.60
C MET A 16 -7.47 -10.30 -10.85
N TYR A 17 -6.27 -9.71 -10.91
CA TYR A 17 -5.31 -9.97 -11.99
C TYR A 17 -4.02 -10.45 -11.37
N ASN A 18 -3.57 -11.63 -11.79
CA ASN A 18 -2.30 -12.18 -11.32
C ASN A 18 -1.11 -11.56 -12.04
N LYS A 19 -1.32 -11.07 -13.29
CA LYS A 19 -0.28 -10.41 -14.09
C LYS A 19 -0.83 -9.18 -14.82
N PRO A 20 -0.03 -8.13 -15.07
CA PRO A 20 -0.44 -6.99 -15.88
C PRO A 20 -0.87 -7.38 -17.31
N SER A 21 -0.28 -8.45 -17.87
CA SER A 21 -0.66 -8.97 -19.19
C SER A 21 -2.06 -9.58 -19.22
N ASP A 22 -2.61 -9.99 -18.07
CA ASP A 22 -3.99 -10.48 -17.96
C ASP A 22 -4.98 -9.33 -18.14
N LYS A 23 -4.65 -8.09 -17.72
CA LYS A 23 -5.46 -6.89 -18.00
C LYS A 23 -5.55 -6.61 -19.50
N LEU A 24 -4.44 -6.78 -20.23
CA LEU A 24 -4.42 -6.56 -21.68
C LEU A 24 -5.19 -7.66 -22.42
N LYS A 25 -5.06 -8.92 -21.99
CA LYS A 25 -5.85 -10.04 -22.53
C LYS A 25 -7.34 -9.89 -22.28
N ASP A 26 -7.72 -9.27 -21.17
CA ASP A 26 -9.12 -9.03 -20.82
C ASP A 26 -9.82 -8.06 -21.77
N LEU A 27 -9.09 -7.13 -22.40
CA LEU A 27 -9.63 -6.25 -23.44
C LEU A 27 -10.05 -7.02 -24.71
N PHE A 28 -9.47 -8.20 -24.93
CA PHE A 28 -9.74 -9.06 -26.10
C PHE A 28 -10.59 -10.29 -25.75
N ARG A 29 -10.91 -10.51 -24.47
CA ARG A 29 -11.79 -11.60 -23.99
C ARG A 29 -13.17 -11.05 -23.65
N LYS A 30 -14.19 -11.92 -23.67
CA LYS A 30 -15.52 -11.56 -23.17
C LYS A 30 -15.45 -11.35 -21.66
N GLN A 31 -16.13 -10.31 -21.20
CA GLN A 31 -16.05 -9.65 -19.88
C GLN A 31 -16.27 -10.53 -18.63
N GLU A 32 -16.57 -11.82 -18.79
CA GLU A 32 -16.97 -12.74 -17.71
C GLU A 32 -15.87 -13.74 -17.28
N ASP A 33 -14.76 -13.85 -18.00
CA ASP A 33 -13.66 -14.75 -17.60
C ASP A 33 -12.72 -14.07 -16.58
N GLY A 34 -12.69 -14.56 -15.34
CA GLY A 34 -11.70 -14.18 -14.34
C GLY A 34 -12.17 -14.31 -12.89
N GLU A 35 -11.23 -14.33 -11.95
CA GLU A 35 -11.52 -14.38 -10.53
C GLU A 35 -11.92 -12.99 -10.02
N PHE A 36 -13.01 -12.91 -9.25
CA PHE A 36 -13.52 -11.67 -8.69
C PHE A 36 -13.43 -11.70 -7.17
N HIS A 37 -12.88 -10.64 -6.59
CA HIS A 37 -12.99 -10.36 -5.17
C HIS A 37 -14.21 -9.47 -4.90
N TYR A 38 -15.17 -9.98 -4.15
CA TYR A 38 -16.35 -9.22 -3.73
C TYR A 38 -16.02 -8.45 -2.45
N ALA A 39 -15.80 -7.15 -2.60
CA ALA A 39 -15.53 -6.27 -1.46
C ALA A 39 -16.80 -5.92 -0.68
N LEU A 40 -17.95 -5.85 -1.36
CA LEU A 40 -19.27 -5.69 -0.77
C LEU A 40 -20.29 -6.55 -1.52
N SER A 41 -21.24 -7.15 -0.81
CA SER A 41 -22.23 -8.07 -1.36
C SER A 41 -23.62 -7.79 -0.78
N LYS A 42 -24.58 -7.43 -1.65
CA LYS A 42 -26.00 -7.23 -1.33
C LYS A 42 -26.27 -6.39 -0.07
N ILE A 43 -25.54 -5.28 0.09
CA ILE A 43 -25.70 -4.39 1.23
C ILE A 43 -26.96 -3.55 1.09
N SER A 44 -27.80 -3.54 2.13
CA SER A 44 -29.00 -2.72 2.23
C SER A 44 -29.10 -2.05 3.59
N PHE A 45 -29.17 -0.73 3.64
CA PHE A 45 -29.43 0.04 4.85
C PHE A 45 -29.91 1.46 4.51
N GLU A 46 -30.56 2.12 5.47
CA GLU A 46 -30.99 3.51 5.37
C GLU A 46 -30.46 4.30 6.56
N VAL A 47 -29.93 5.49 6.30
CA VAL A 47 -29.44 6.41 7.33
C VAL A 47 -30.30 7.69 7.30
N PRO A 48 -30.98 8.02 8.41
CA PRO A 48 -31.65 9.30 8.60
C PRO A 48 -30.71 10.51 8.54
N LYS A 49 -31.25 11.68 8.20
CA LYS A 49 -30.50 12.94 8.26
C LYS A 49 -30.07 13.26 9.69
N GLY A 50 -28.82 13.67 9.88
CA GLY A 50 -28.26 14.12 11.16
C GLY A 50 -27.69 13.00 12.03
N GLU A 51 -27.77 11.75 11.57
CA GLU A 51 -27.18 10.61 12.28
C GLU A 51 -25.66 10.57 12.14
N ILE A 52 -24.99 10.15 13.21
CA ILE A 52 -23.55 9.94 13.26
C ILE A 52 -23.30 8.44 13.32
N VAL A 53 -22.88 7.86 12.21
CA VAL A 53 -22.79 6.40 12.01
C VAL A 53 -21.34 5.95 12.03
N GLY A 54 -20.96 5.17 13.04
CA GLY A 54 -19.68 4.49 13.08
C GLY A 54 -19.65 3.29 12.12
N ILE A 55 -18.56 3.08 11.39
CA ILE A 55 -18.36 1.88 10.57
C ILE A 55 -17.24 1.05 11.19
N VAL A 56 -17.59 -0.12 11.72
CA VAL A 56 -16.67 -1.04 12.40
C VAL A 56 -16.56 -2.37 11.66
N GLY A 57 -15.44 -3.06 11.83
CA GLY A 57 -15.19 -4.37 11.20
C GLY A 57 -13.70 -4.65 11.03
N LEU A 58 -13.36 -5.92 10.78
CA LEU A 58 -11.98 -6.36 10.54
C LEU A 58 -11.36 -5.72 9.29
N ASN A 59 -10.04 -5.82 9.16
CA ASN A 59 -9.36 -5.46 7.92
C ASN A 59 -9.87 -6.36 6.79
N GLY A 60 -10.08 -5.76 5.60
CA GLY A 60 -10.68 -6.47 4.47
C GLY A 60 -12.21 -6.67 4.56
N SER A 61 -12.91 -6.14 5.57
CA SER A 61 -14.38 -6.28 5.66
C SER A 61 -15.18 -5.39 4.69
N GLY A 62 -14.51 -4.50 3.94
CA GLY A 62 -15.14 -3.61 2.97
C GLY A 62 -15.38 -2.16 3.43
N LYS A 63 -14.90 -1.75 4.62
CA LYS A 63 -15.10 -0.38 5.17
C LYS A 63 -14.72 0.74 4.20
N SER A 64 -13.50 0.72 3.65
CA SER A 64 -13.03 1.73 2.70
C SER A 64 -13.77 1.65 1.35
N THR A 65 -14.23 0.46 0.95
CA THR A 65 -15.09 0.31 -0.24
C THR A 65 -16.46 0.96 -0.01
N LEU A 66 -17.06 0.75 1.17
CA LEU A 66 -18.33 1.39 1.54
C LEU A 66 -18.17 2.91 1.62
N SER A 67 -17.09 3.39 2.25
CA SER A 67 -16.68 4.79 2.30
C SER A 67 -16.64 5.44 0.91
N ASN A 68 -15.93 4.80 -0.03
CA ASN A 68 -15.80 5.27 -1.40
C ASN A 68 -17.12 5.29 -2.16
N LEU A 69 -18.03 4.34 -1.88
CA LEU A 69 -19.37 4.33 -2.47
C LEU A 69 -20.24 5.47 -1.93
N ILE A 70 -20.22 5.70 -0.61
CA ILE A 70 -20.96 6.82 0.02
C ILE A 70 -20.46 8.16 -0.50
N ALA A 71 -19.14 8.32 -0.66
CA ALA A 71 -18.55 9.54 -1.17
C ALA A 71 -18.64 9.71 -2.71
N GLY A 72 -19.18 8.73 -3.43
CA GLY A 72 -19.27 8.76 -4.90
C GLY A 72 -17.92 8.63 -5.62
N VAL A 73 -16.86 8.21 -4.94
CA VAL A 73 -15.52 7.97 -5.53
C VAL A 73 -15.55 6.76 -6.46
N THR A 74 -16.41 5.79 -6.20
CA THR A 74 -16.61 4.63 -7.06
C THR A 74 -18.09 4.31 -7.19
N MET A 75 -18.47 3.61 -8.27
CA MET A 75 -19.84 3.18 -8.53
C MET A 75 -20.06 1.72 -8.14
N PRO A 76 -21.28 1.33 -7.72
CA PRO A 76 -21.60 -0.07 -7.47
C PRO A 76 -21.62 -0.89 -8.77
N ASN A 77 -21.41 -2.21 -8.67
CA ASN A 77 -21.59 -3.11 -9.82
C ASN A 77 -23.04 -3.57 -9.97
N LYS A 78 -23.75 -3.74 -8.86
CA LYS A 78 -25.19 -4.06 -8.79
C LYS A 78 -25.81 -3.29 -7.62
N GLY A 79 -27.13 -3.12 -7.66
CA GLY A 79 -27.89 -2.39 -6.65
C GLY A 79 -27.85 -0.87 -6.86
N GLU A 80 -28.55 -0.16 -5.99
CA GLU A 80 -28.75 1.28 -6.10
C GLU A 80 -28.30 1.99 -4.82
N ILE A 81 -27.70 3.17 -5.00
CA ILE A 81 -27.30 4.06 -3.92
C ILE A 81 -28.01 5.38 -4.18
N ASP A 82 -28.82 5.82 -3.22
CA ASP A 82 -29.48 7.13 -3.24
C ASP A 82 -28.98 7.99 -2.08
N ILE A 83 -28.42 9.15 -2.42
CA ILE A 83 -27.86 10.10 -1.46
C ILE A 83 -28.47 11.47 -1.75
N LYS A 84 -29.11 12.05 -0.74
CA LYS A 84 -29.73 13.38 -0.85
C LYS A 84 -28.75 14.45 -0.41
N GLY A 85 -28.35 15.29 -1.36
CA GLY A 85 -27.39 16.37 -1.14
C GLY A 85 -25.98 15.97 -1.53
N SER A 86 -25.01 16.70 -1.01
CA SER A 86 -23.59 16.52 -1.32
C SER A 86 -22.90 15.61 -0.30
N ALA A 87 -22.13 14.63 -0.80
CA ALA A 87 -21.27 13.80 0.02
C ALA A 87 -19.80 14.15 -0.20
N ALA A 88 -18.99 14.16 0.85
CA ALA A 88 -17.55 14.37 0.73
C ALA A 88 -16.78 13.37 1.60
N LEU A 89 -15.72 12.80 1.00
CA LEU A 89 -14.73 12.01 1.73
C LEU A 89 -13.66 12.92 2.31
N ILE A 90 -13.51 12.86 3.63
CA ILE A 90 -12.43 13.46 4.40
C ILE A 90 -11.41 12.36 4.68
N ALA A 91 -10.40 12.28 3.82
CA ALA A 91 -9.27 11.37 3.96
C ALA A 91 -7.94 12.15 4.03
N ILE A 92 -6.95 11.55 4.69
CA ILE A 92 -5.60 12.10 4.89
C ILE A 92 -4.94 12.47 3.56
N SER A 93 -5.14 11.65 2.53
CA SER A 93 -4.66 11.83 1.16
C SER A 93 -5.74 12.47 0.27
N SER A 94 -6.07 13.72 0.57
CA SER A 94 -7.20 14.43 -0.03
C SER A 94 -7.13 14.69 -1.56
N GLY A 95 -6.22 14.08 -2.33
CA GLY A 95 -6.14 14.29 -3.79
C GLY A 95 -5.65 15.69 -4.18
N LEU A 96 -4.69 16.25 -3.44
CA LEU A 96 -4.03 17.51 -3.80
C LEU A 96 -3.10 17.30 -5.00
N ASN A 97 -3.08 18.26 -5.92
CA ASN A 97 -2.10 18.29 -7.00
C ASN A 97 -0.80 18.92 -6.50
N GLY A 98 0.29 18.13 -6.48
CA GLY A 98 1.59 18.56 -5.98
C GLY A 98 2.27 19.66 -6.79
N GLN A 99 1.90 19.85 -8.06
CA GLN A 99 2.46 20.93 -8.89
C GLN A 99 1.80 22.28 -8.65
N LEU A 100 0.58 22.27 -8.10
CA LEU A 100 -0.17 23.48 -7.78
C LEU A 100 0.15 23.97 -6.36
N THR A 101 0.01 25.27 -6.15
CA THR A 101 0.09 25.90 -4.83
C THR A 101 -1.09 25.49 -3.93
N GLY A 102 -1.01 25.81 -2.64
CA GLY A 102 -2.13 25.62 -1.72
C GLY A 102 -3.39 26.33 -2.17
N ILE A 103 -3.29 27.61 -2.56
CA ILE A 103 -4.44 28.41 -3.05
C ILE A 103 -5.07 27.78 -4.31
N GLU A 104 -4.23 27.38 -5.27
CA GLU A 104 -4.71 26.74 -6.50
C GLU A 104 -5.38 25.39 -6.21
N ASN A 105 -4.90 24.64 -5.22
CA ASN A 105 -5.55 23.42 -4.75
C ASN A 105 -6.91 23.67 -4.08
N ILE A 106 -7.06 24.77 -3.31
CA ILE A 106 -8.36 25.19 -2.77
C ILE A 106 -9.34 25.45 -3.92
N LYS A 107 -8.91 26.22 -4.93
CA LYS A 107 -9.73 26.51 -6.11
C LYS A 107 -10.08 25.24 -6.90
N LEU A 108 -9.09 24.41 -7.22
CA LEU A 108 -9.27 23.18 -7.99
C LEU A 108 -10.32 22.28 -7.33
N LYS A 109 -10.18 22.02 -6.02
CA LYS A 109 -11.12 21.16 -5.31
C LYS A 109 -12.49 21.78 -5.14
N GLY A 110 -12.56 23.09 -4.88
CA GLY A 110 -13.84 23.79 -4.83
C GLY A 110 -14.61 23.61 -6.14
N LEU A 111 -13.94 23.77 -7.28
CA LEU A 111 -14.53 23.55 -8.61
C LEU A 111 -14.95 22.09 -8.83
N MET A 112 -14.10 21.12 -8.46
CA MET A 112 -14.42 19.68 -8.57
C MET A 112 -15.64 19.28 -7.73
N MET A 113 -15.87 19.99 -6.62
CA MET A 113 -17.01 19.78 -5.72
C MET A 113 -18.25 20.61 -6.11
N GLY A 114 -18.20 21.30 -7.27
CA GLY A 114 -19.33 22.05 -7.81
C GLY A 114 -19.55 23.44 -7.19
N LEU A 115 -18.55 23.99 -6.48
CA LEU A 115 -18.64 25.36 -5.95
C LEU A 115 -18.41 26.40 -7.06
N THR A 116 -19.12 27.52 -6.98
CA THR A 116 -18.88 28.68 -7.85
C THR A 116 -17.61 29.42 -7.43
N GLU A 117 -17.03 30.24 -8.32
CA GLU A 117 -15.85 31.03 -8.00
C GLU A 117 -16.08 31.99 -6.83
N GLU A 118 -17.28 32.56 -6.69
CA GLU A 118 -17.67 33.42 -5.58
C GLU A 118 -17.62 32.65 -4.26
N LYS A 119 -18.16 31.43 -4.24
CA LYS A 119 -18.15 30.61 -3.03
C LYS A 119 -16.74 30.17 -2.67
N ILE A 120 -15.91 29.85 -3.66
CA ILE A 120 -14.49 29.53 -3.46
C ILE A 120 -13.78 30.72 -2.82
N LYS A 121 -13.97 31.94 -3.33
CA LYS A 121 -13.39 33.15 -2.74
C LYS A 121 -13.84 33.37 -1.29
N GLU A 122 -15.11 33.09 -0.97
CA GLU A 122 -15.65 33.20 0.39
C GLU A 122 -15.02 32.20 1.36
N ILE A 123 -14.83 30.94 0.95
CA ILE A 123 -14.29 29.90 1.84
C ILE A 123 -12.77 29.93 1.92
N THR A 124 -12.07 30.50 0.93
CA THR A 124 -10.60 30.47 0.85
C THR A 124 -9.94 31.01 2.13
N PRO A 125 -10.30 32.18 2.68
CA PRO A 125 -9.71 32.66 3.93
C PRO A 125 -9.93 31.69 5.10
N LYS A 126 -11.13 31.11 5.22
CA LYS A 126 -11.48 30.15 6.27
C LYS A 126 -10.65 28.87 6.15
N VAL A 127 -10.40 28.41 4.93
CA VAL A 127 -9.53 27.25 4.66
C VAL A 127 -8.09 27.54 5.07
N ILE A 128 -7.56 28.71 4.71
CA ILE A 128 -6.19 29.12 5.03
C ILE A 128 -5.99 29.20 6.55
N GLU A 129 -6.91 29.87 7.24
CA GLU A 129 -6.92 29.97 8.71
C GLU A 129 -7.09 28.60 9.36
N PHE A 130 -7.94 27.72 8.80
CA PHE A 130 -8.12 26.39 9.35
C PHE A 130 -6.85 25.55 9.21
N ALA A 131 -6.25 25.52 8.02
CA ALA A 131 -5.08 24.71 7.69
C ALA A 131 -3.84 25.09 8.52
N ASP A 132 -3.69 26.38 8.84
CA ASP A 132 -2.61 26.91 9.67
C ASP A 132 -1.21 26.45 9.20
N ILE A 133 -0.93 26.72 7.91
CA ILE A 133 0.34 26.39 7.24
C ILE A 133 1.15 27.65 6.87
N GLY A 134 0.71 28.83 7.31
CA GLY A 134 1.40 30.11 7.11
C GLY A 134 1.71 30.42 5.64
N LYS A 135 2.94 30.92 5.39
CA LYS A 135 3.40 31.36 4.06
C LYS A 135 3.46 30.23 3.02
N PHE A 136 3.47 28.97 3.46
CA PHE A 136 3.49 27.83 2.55
C PHE A 136 2.26 27.75 1.68
N ILE A 137 1.13 28.37 2.04
CA ILE A 137 -0.09 28.38 1.23
C ILE A 137 0.15 28.82 -0.24
N ASN A 138 1.16 29.67 -0.46
CA ASN A 138 1.55 30.19 -1.78
C ASN A 138 2.64 29.35 -2.46
N GLN A 139 3.07 28.25 -1.86
CA GLN A 139 4.11 27.35 -2.37
C GLN A 139 3.46 26.10 -2.98
N PRO A 140 4.09 25.48 -3.99
CA PRO A 140 3.62 24.22 -4.57
C PRO A 140 3.48 23.12 -3.51
N VAL A 141 2.37 22.38 -3.53
CA VAL A 141 2.06 21.35 -2.51
C VAL A 141 3.10 20.23 -2.44
N LYS A 142 3.88 19.99 -3.51
CA LYS A 142 5.01 19.04 -3.48
C LYS A 142 6.06 19.37 -2.43
N THR A 143 6.20 20.63 -2.02
CA THR A 143 7.15 21.06 -0.98
C THR A 143 6.60 20.91 0.44
N TYR A 144 5.33 20.57 0.59
CA TYR A 144 4.67 20.45 1.89
C TYR A 144 5.07 19.15 2.59
N SER A 145 5.20 19.19 3.91
CA SER A 145 5.24 17.97 4.72
C SER A 145 3.92 17.19 4.61
N SER A 146 3.95 15.90 4.96
CA SER A 146 2.73 15.07 5.03
C SER A 146 1.67 15.68 5.94
N GLY A 147 2.08 16.26 7.08
CA GLY A 147 1.20 16.98 7.99
C GLY A 147 0.52 18.18 7.34
N MET A 148 1.27 19.03 6.63
CA MET A 148 0.71 20.19 5.93
C MET A 148 -0.27 19.79 4.82
N LYS A 149 0.05 18.72 4.07
CA LYS A 149 -0.86 18.16 3.05
C LYS A 149 -2.16 17.69 3.67
N ALA A 150 -2.08 16.96 4.79
CA ALA A 150 -3.24 16.51 5.54
C ALA A 150 -4.07 17.68 6.07
N ARG A 151 -3.42 18.70 6.68
CA ARG A 151 -4.08 19.90 7.20
C ARG A 151 -4.84 20.66 6.12
N LEU A 152 -4.20 20.94 4.98
CA LEU A 152 -4.84 21.63 3.86
C LEU A 152 -5.99 20.79 3.29
N GLY A 153 -5.78 19.48 3.13
CA GLY A 153 -6.79 18.55 2.65
C GLY A 153 -8.05 18.54 3.51
N PHE A 154 -7.85 18.42 4.82
CA PHE A 154 -8.92 18.46 5.81
C PHE A 154 -9.61 19.83 5.80
N ALA A 155 -8.83 20.92 5.85
CA ALA A 155 -9.34 22.29 5.85
C ALA A 155 -10.25 22.58 4.64
N ILE A 156 -9.87 22.15 3.44
CA ILE A 156 -10.72 22.28 2.25
C ILE A 156 -12.03 21.52 2.45
N SER A 157 -11.94 20.25 2.84
CA SER A 157 -13.08 19.34 2.93
C SER A 157 -14.13 19.82 3.96
N VAL A 158 -13.70 20.35 5.10
CA VAL A 158 -14.61 20.87 6.14
C VAL A 158 -15.16 22.27 5.84
N ASN A 159 -14.61 23.00 4.89
CA ASN A 159 -15.13 24.33 4.51
C ASN A 159 -16.06 24.27 3.30
N ILE A 160 -16.10 23.15 2.57
CA ILE A 160 -17.08 22.91 1.50
C ILE A 160 -18.51 22.73 2.05
N ASN A 161 -18.65 22.42 3.34
CA ASN A 161 -19.94 22.26 4.05
C ASN A 161 -20.90 21.22 3.43
N PRO A 162 -20.44 19.97 3.18
CA PRO A 162 -21.27 18.92 2.59
C PRO A 162 -22.45 18.51 3.51
N ASP A 163 -23.43 17.81 2.96
CA ASP A 163 -24.59 17.28 3.72
C ASP A 163 -24.27 15.94 4.40
N VAL A 164 -23.44 15.14 3.74
CA VAL A 164 -22.92 13.85 4.21
C VAL A 164 -21.38 13.91 4.24
N LEU A 165 -20.81 13.61 5.41
CA LEU A 165 -19.37 13.56 5.59
C LEU A 165 -18.96 12.11 5.80
N VAL A 166 -17.92 11.67 5.12
CA VAL A 166 -17.27 10.39 5.39
C VAL A 166 -15.88 10.68 5.92
N ILE A 167 -15.58 10.22 7.13
CA ILE A 167 -14.32 10.49 7.82
C ILE A 167 -13.60 9.17 7.96
N ASP A 168 -12.48 9.02 7.24
CA ASP A 168 -11.68 7.80 7.23
C ASP A 168 -10.34 8.05 7.91
N GLU A 169 -10.22 7.67 9.19
CA GLU A 169 -9.02 7.80 10.03
C GLU A 169 -8.40 9.23 10.09
N ALA A 170 -9.14 10.24 9.64
CA ALA A 170 -8.64 11.59 9.43
C ALA A 170 -8.66 12.47 10.69
N LEU A 171 -9.00 11.92 11.86
CA LEU A 171 -8.93 12.66 13.12
C LEU A 171 -7.56 12.55 13.80
N SER A 172 -6.67 11.66 13.34
CA SER A 172 -5.34 11.44 13.93
C SER A 172 -4.21 12.14 13.15
N VAL A 173 -4.54 13.13 12.32
CA VAL A 173 -3.55 13.86 11.50
C VAL A 173 -3.11 15.17 12.15
N GLY A 174 -1.80 15.42 12.10
CA GLY A 174 -1.18 16.65 12.59
C GLY A 174 -0.70 16.53 14.03
N ASP A 175 -0.63 17.67 14.71
CA ASP A 175 -0.32 17.73 16.14
C ASP A 175 -1.62 17.68 16.97
N GLN A 176 -1.48 17.61 18.30
CA GLN A 176 -2.62 17.58 19.21
C GLN A 176 -3.52 18.82 19.06
N THR A 177 -2.92 19.99 18.79
CA THR A 177 -3.64 21.25 18.61
C THR A 177 -4.56 21.19 17.39
N PHE A 178 -4.05 20.71 16.26
CA PHE A 178 -4.82 20.53 15.02
C PHE A 178 -5.88 19.43 15.18
N THR A 179 -5.55 18.33 15.86
CA THR A 179 -6.50 17.27 16.20
C THR A 179 -7.71 17.82 16.98
N ASN A 180 -7.45 18.65 18.00
CA ASN A 180 -8.51 19.31 18.77
C ASN A 180 -9.36 20.25 17.90
N LYS A 181 -8.74 20.96 16.95
CA LYS A 181 -9.44 21.83 15.98
C LYS A 181 -10.36 21.01 15.06
N CYS A 182 -9.89 19.86 14.59
CA CYS A 182 -10.68 18.91 13.81
C CYS A 182 -11.89 18.40 14.59
N LEU A 183 -11.68 17.95 15.83
CA LEU A 183 -12.75 17.46 16.71
C LEU A 183 -13.80 18.55 16.98
N LYS A 184 -13.37 19.77 17.28
CA LYS A 184 -14.29 20.91 17.45
C LYS A 184 -15.14 21.13 16.21
N LYS A 185 -14.53 21.09 15.02
CA LYS A 185 -15.27 21.28 13.76
C LYS A 185 -16.26 20.13 13.49
N MET A 186 -15.89 18.91 13.85
CA MET A 186 -16.79 17.75 13.72
C MET A 186 -17.98 17.83 14.67
N ASN A 187 -17.78 18.30 15.90
CA ASN A 187 -18.88 18.55 16.83
C ASN A 187 -19.81 19.67 16.32
N GLU A 188 -19.26 20.75 15.74
CA GLU A 188 -20.05 21.79 15.09
C GLU A 188 -20.92 21.21 13.96
N PHE A 189 -20.40 20.27 13.15
CA PHE A 189 -21.19 19.60 12.13
C PHE A 189 -22.30 18.71 12.70
N LYS A 190 -22.02 18.01 13.79
CA LYS A 190 -23.02 17.22 14.52
C LYS A 190 -24.14 18.13 15.05
N GLU A 191 -23.80 19.26 15.66
CA GLU A 191 -24.76 20.26 16.16
C GLU A 191 -25.60 20.88 15.03
N ASN A 192 -24.99 21.09 13.86
CA ASN A 192 -25.67 21.58 12.65
C ASN A 192 -26.53 20.52 11.93
N GLY A 193 -26.68 19.32 12.49
CA GLY A 193 -27.51 18.25 11.93
C GLY A 193 -26.97 17.68 10.62
N LYS A 194 -25.65 17.74 10.40
CA LYS A 194 -24.98 17.05 9.29
C LYS A 194 -24.89 15.56 9.58
N THR A 195 -24.88 14.76 8.52
CA THR A 195 -24.78 13.29 8.64
C THR A 195 -23.33 12.90 8.48
N ILE A 196 -22.80 12.08 9.41
CA ILE A 196 -21.38 11.73 9.42
C ILE A 196 -21.23 10.21 9.47
N PHE A 197 -20.47 9.65 8.54
CA PHE A 197 -19.96 8.29 8.59
C PHE A 197 -18.53 8.33 9.12
N PHE A 198 -18.30 7.70 10.27
CA PHE A 198 -17.01 7.72 10.95
C PHE A 198 -16.36 6.32 10.93
N ILE A 199 -15.21 6.21 10.28
CA ILE A 199 -14.44 4.98 10.18
C ILE A 199 -13.21 5.13 11.07
N SER A 200 -13.11 4.29 12.10
CA SER A 200 -11.99 4.28 13.03
C SER A 200 -11.70 2.86 13.53
N HIS A 201 -10.43 2.58 13.79
CA HIS A 201 -9.98 1.38 14.47
C HIS A 201 -10.16 1.45 15.99
N SER A 202 -10.40 2.65 16.55
CA SER A 202 -10.65 2.84 17.98
C SER A 202 -12.15 2.71 18.29
N LEU A 203 -12.52 1.63 18.97
CA LEU A 203 -13.91 1.44 19.42
C LEU A 203 -14.36 2.49 20.42
N ASP A 204 -13.46 3.02 21.24
CA ASP A 204 -13.77 4.07 22.21
C ASP A 204 -14.07 5.40 21.52
N GLN A 205 -13.34 5.74 20.44
CA GLN A 205 -13.68 6.89 19.60
C GLN A 205 -15.04 6.71 18.91
N VAL A 206 -15.33 5.51 18.40
CA VAL A 206 -16.63 5.22 17.77
C VAL A 206 -17.76 5.40 18.79
N LYS A 207 -17.63 4.81 19.99
CA LYS A 207 -18.64 4.93 21.06
C LYS A 207 -18.85 6.37 21.53
N SER A 208 -17.78 7.14 21.66
CA SER A 208 -17.87 8.52 22.18
C SER A 208 -18.43 9.50 21.15
N PHE A 209 -18.18 9.27 19.85
CA PHE A 209 -18.55 10.23 18.80
C PHE A 209 -19.88 9.89 18.10
N CYS A 210 -20.16 8.61 17.88
CA CYS A 210 -21.28 8.13 17.05
C CYS A 210 -22.56 7.88 17.86
N THR A 211 -23.71 7.92 17.18
CA THR A 211 -25.03 7.55 17.73
C THR A 211 -25.47 6.16 17.27
N LYS A 212 -25.09 5.79 16.03
CA LYS A 212 -25.34 4.49 15.43
C LYS A 212 -24.04 3.84 15.00
N ALA A 213 -24.06 2.54 14.74
CA ALA A 213 -22.96 1.87 14.10
C ALA A 213 -23.42 0.82 13.08
N ILE A 214 -22.61 0.64 12.04
CA ILE A 214 -22.67 -0.45 11.07
C ILE A 214 -21.49 -1.37 11.36
N TRP A 215 -21.78 -2.63 11.65
CA TRP A 215 -20.77 -3.69 11.68
C TRP A 215 -20.69 -4.36 10.32
N LEU A 216 -19.60 -4.11 9.60
CA LEU A 216 -19.25 -4.82 8.38
C LEU A 216 -18.47 -6.10 8.67
N TYR A 217 -18.92 -7.20 8.08
CA TYR A 217 -18.30 -8.51 8.17
C TYR A 217 -18.23 -9.12 6.77
N TYR A 218 -16.99 -9.27 6.26
CA TYR A 218 -16.69 -9.80 4.92
C TYR A 218 -17.60 -9.26 3.79
N GLY A 219 -17.77 -7.94 3.73
CA GLY A 219 -18.51 -7.30 2.66
C GLY A 219 -20.04 -7.29 2.86
N GLN A 220 -20.55 -7.71 4.01
CA GLN A 220 -21.97 -7.60 4.37
C GLN A 220 -22.17 -6.77 5.64
N VAL A 221 -23.36 -6.18 5.76
CA VAL A 221 -23.81 -5.56 7.02
C VAL A 221 -24.30 -6.68 7.92
N ARG A 222 -23.51 -6.99 8.95
CA ARG A 222 -23.88 -7.98 9.97
C ARG A 222 -24.84 -7.38 10.98
N GLU A 223 -24.67 -6.11 11.30
CA GLU A 223 -25.49 -5.40 12.29
C GLU A 223 -25.53 -3.90 11.98
N TYR A 224 -26.68 -3.26 12.17
CA TYR A 224 -26.86 -1.82 12.13
C TYR A 224 -27.83 -1.40 13.23
N GLY A 225 -27.42 -0.49 14.10
CA GLY A 225 -28.22 -0.17 15.28
C GLY A 225 -27.56 0.86 16.19
N ASP A 226 -27.98 0.86 17.47
CA ASP A 226 -27.37 1.69 18.51
C ASP A 226 -25.86 1.41 18.62
N VAL A 227 -25.05 2.47 18.75
CA VAL A 227 -23.59 2.34 18.80
C VAL A 227 -23.12 1.44 19.94
N ASN A 228 -23.79 1.47 21.10
CA ASN A 228 -23.32 0.73 22.27
C ASN A 228 -23.56 -0.77 22.09
N GLU A 229 -24.72 -1.13 21.54
CA GLU A 229 -25.10 -2.52 21.25
C GLU A 229 -24.15 -3.12 20.20
N VAL A 230 -24.07 -2.49 19.03
CA VAL A 230 -23.27 -2.98 17.90
C VAL A 230 -21.80 -3.08 18.26
N VAL A 231 -21.24 -2.07 18.94
CA VAL A 231 -19.82 -2.12 19.35
C VAL A 231 -19.58 -3.18 20.42
N THR A 232 -20.54 -3.44 21.32
CA THR A 232 -20.41 -4.50 22.33
C THR A 232 -20.43 -5.88 21.67
N ASN A 233 -21.32 -6.10 20.71
CA ASN A 233 -21.38 -7.34 19.92
C ASN A 233 -20.09 -7.54 19.12
N TYR A 234 -19.61 -6.49 18.44
CA TYR A 234 -18.36 -6.53 17.71
C TYR A 234 -17.14 -6.78 18.61
N HIS A 235 -17.07 -6.14 19.78
CA HIS A 235 -16.00 -6.36 20.75
C HIS A 235 -15.99 -7.79 21.31
N THR A 236 -17.16 -8.37 21.54
CA THR A 236 -17.32 -9.78 21.94
C THR A 236 -16.80 -10.71 20.84
N PHE A 237 -17.15 -10.43 19.59
CA PHE A 237 -16.60 -11.15 18.44
C PHE A 237 -15.07 -11.01 18.37
N LEU A 238 -14.51 -9.81 18.54
CA LEU A 238 -13.05 -9.59 18.52
C LEU A 238 -12.33 -10.41 19.61
N LYS A 239 -12.90 -10.48 20.81
CA LYS A 239 -12.35 -11.31 21.90
C LYS A 239 -12.30 -12.79 21.52
N GLN A 240 -13.32 -13.30 20.83
CA GLN A 240 -13.34 -14.68 20.34
C GLN A 240 -12.35 -14.87 19.19
N TYR A 241 -12.37 -13.96 18.21
CA TYR A 241 -11.50 -13.97 17.03
C TYR A 241 -10.01 -13.94 17.40
N ASN A 242 -9.64 -13.13 18.40
CA ASN A 242 -8.25 -13.02 18.87
C ASN A 242 -7.76 -14.27 19.59
N LYS A 243 -8.67 -15.09 20.16
CA LYS A 243 -8.33 -16.39 20.76
C LYS A 243 -8.14 -17.50 19.74
N MET A 244 -8.66 -17.33 18.52
CA MET A 244 -8.51 -18.32 17.44
C MET A 244 -7.05 -18.40 16.97
N THR A 245 -6.61 -19.62 16.68
CA THR A 245 -5.35 -19.94 16.02
C THR A 245 -5.35 -19.43 14.57
N PRO A 246 -4.17 -19.25 13.94
CA PRO A 246 -4.09 -18.86 12.53
C PRO A 246 -4.87 -19.80 11.59
N THR A 247 -4.89 -21.10 11.89
CA THR A 247 -5.57 -22.12 11.11
C THR A 247 -7.10 -21.97 11.19
N GLU A 248 -7.63 -21.77 12.40
CA GLU A 248 -9.07 -21.52 12.63
C GLU A 248 -9.52 -20.23 11.95
N ARG A 249 -8.70 -19.17 11.98
CA ARG A 249 -9.00 -17.90 11.26
C ARG A 249 -9.04 -18.10 9.75
N LYS A 250 -8.11 -18.88 9.19
CA LYS A 250 -8.10 -19.22 7.76
C LYS A 250 -9.33 -20.04 7.37
N GLN A 251 -9.73 -20.99 8.22
CA GLN A 251 -10.93 -21.78 7.99
C GLN A 251 -12.20 -20.91 8.03
N LEU A 252 -12.33 -20.05 9.05
CA LEU A 252 -13.43 -19.09 9.13
C LEU A 252 -13.48 -18.19 7.88
N GLN A 253 -12.32 -17.69 7.42
CA GLN A 253 -12.25 -16.87 6.22
C GLN A 253 -12.66 -17.63 4.96
N ALA A 254 -12.28 -18.91 4.83
CA ALA A 254 -12.65 -19.76 3.71
C ALA A 254 -14.17 -20.06 3.71
N GLU A 255 -14.72 -20.47 4.86
CA GLU A 255 -16.15 -20.74 5.02
C GLU A 255 -17.00 -19.52 4.65
N GLN A 256 -16.61 -18.33 5.13
CA GLN A 256 -17.30 -17.10 4.79
C GLN A 256 -17.16 -16.79 3.29
N SER A 257 -15.95 -16.92 2.72
CA SER A 257 -15.70 -16.73 1.28
C SER A 257 -16.53 -17.66 0.38
N GLU A 258 -16.71 -18.92 0.77
CA GLU A 258 -17.54 -19.90 0.05
C GLU A 258 -19.03 -19.56 0.14
N VAL A 259 -19.53 -19.17 1.31
CA VAL A 259 -20.92 -18.70 1.48
C VAL A 259 -21.20 -17.47 0.58
N PHE A 260 -20.23 -16.56 0.43
CA PHE A 260 -20.36 -15.40 -0.46
C PHE A 260 -20.39 -15.79 -1.94
N GLN A 261 -19.58 -16.77 -2.37
CA GLN A 261 -19.60 -17.24 -3.76
C GLN A 261 -20.91 -18.00 -4.07
N HIS A 262 -21.38 -18.86 -3.17
CA HIS A 262 -22.61 -19.65 -3.37
C HIS A 262 -23.89 -18.81 -3.34
N GLY A 263 -24.01 -17.83 -2.44
CA GLY A 263 -25.19 -16.94 -2.35
C GLY A 263 -25.36 -15.97 -3.54
N LEU A 264 -24.31 -15.81 -4.36
CA LEU A 264 -24.34 -15.02 -5.60
C LEU A 264 -24.58 -15.89 -6.85
N LEU A 265 -24.22 -17.18 -6.80
CA LEU A 265 -24.47 -18.14 -7.89
C LEU A 265 -25.93 -18.60 -7.95
N GLN A 266 -26.67 -18.59 -6.83
CA GLN A 266 -28.10 -18.94 -6.81
C GLN A 266 -29.01 -17.93 -7.53
N GLU A 267 -28.58 -16.67 -7.73
CA GLU A 267 -29.40 -15.63 -8.37
C GLU A 267 -29.25 -15.53 -9.90
N TYR A 268 -28.43 -16.38 -10.51
CA TYR A 268 -28.47 -16.56 -11.96
C TYR A 268 -29.40 -17.73 -12.27
N PRO A 269 -30.59 -17.51 -12.88
CA PRO A 269 -31.34 -18.63 -13.41
C PRO A 269 -30.50 -19.27 -14.52
N THR A 270 -29.95 -20.44 -14.23
CA THR A 270 -29.25 -21.35 -15.16
C THR A 270 -30.23 -22.00 -16.14
N SER A 271 -31.20 -21.23 -16.66
CA SER A 271 -32.20 -21.70 -17.60
C SER A 271 -32.77 -20.55 -18.42
N LEU A 272 -31.94 -19.96 -19.29
CA LEU A 272 -32.46 -19.40 -20.53
C LEU A 272 -32.17 -20.39 -21.66
N GLU A 273 -33.12 -21.29 -21.87
CA GLU A 273 -33.26 -22.04 -23.11
C GLU A 273 -33.14 -21.08 -24.31
N ARG A 274 -32.27 -21.45 -25.24
CA ARG A 274 -32.08 -20.76 -26.52
C ARG A 274 -33.39 -20.72 -27.30
N LYS A 275 -34.17 -19.64 -27.18
CA LYS A 275 -35.14 -19.27 -28.21
C LYS A 275 -34.44 -18.47 -29.31
N ASN A 276 -34.16 -19.16 -30.42
CA ASN A 276 -33.75 -18.58 -31.69
C ASN A 276 -34.76 -17.50 -32.15
N ARG A 277 -34.54 -16.23 -31.79
CA ARG A 277 -35.21 -15.10 -32.44
C ARG A 277 -34.27 -14.53 -33.49
N LYS A 278 -34.56 -14.83 -34.76
CA LYS A 278 -34.01 -14.13 -35.93
C LYS A 278 -34.42 -12.65 -35.84
N VAL A 279 -33.51 -11.77 -35.43
CA VAL A 279 -33.72 -10.32 -35.52
C VAL A 279 -33.36 -9.89 -36.95
N LYS A 280 -34.35 -9.40 -37.70
CA LYS A 280 -34.14 -8.72 -38.99
C LYS A 280 -33.37 -7.42 -38.74
N LEU A 281 -32.15 -7.35 -39.23
CA LEU A 281 -31.36 -6.11 -39.28
C LEU A 281 -31.98 -5.14 -40.30
N TYR A 282 -32.43 -3.98 -39.82
CA TYR A 282 -32.83 -2.86 -40.68
C TYR A 282 -31.56 -2.24 -41.30
N ARG A 283 -31.39 -2.44 -42.60
CA ARG A 283 -30.23 -1.97 -43.37
C ARG A 283 -30.44 -0.50 -43.78
N ARG A 284 -29.84 0.43 -43.04
CA ARG A 284 -29.78 1.84 -43.46
C ARG A 284 -28.70 1.98 -44.54
N LYS A 285 -29.10 2.30 -45.78
CA LYS A 285 -28.20 2.60 -46.91
C LYS A 285 -27.36 3.84 -46.58
N SER A 286 -26.04 3.71 -46.59
CA SER A 286 -25.12 4.84 -46.75
C SER A 286 -24.20 4.57 -47.94
N LYS A 287 -24.01 5.62 -48.74
CA LYS A 287 -23.41 5.62 -50.08
C LYS A 287 -21.91 5.29 -50.04
N LYS A 288 -21.46 4.62 -51.10
CA LYS A 288 -20.07 4.28 -51.42
C LYS A 288 -19.14 5.50 -51.30
N LYS A 289 -18.05 5.37 -50.53
CA LYS A 289 -16.73 5.87 -50.91
C LYS A 289 -15.74 4.71 -50.80
N THR A 290 -15.32 4.26 -51.97
CA THR A 290 -14.29 3.25 -52.20
C THR A 290 -12.94 3.95 -52.21
N GLY A 291 -11.93 3.38 -51.55
CA GLY A 291 -10.53 3.78 -51.65
C GLY A 291 -9.95 4.29 -50.33
N VAL A 292 -8.78 3.76 -49.97
CA VAL A 292 -7.99 4.02 -48.75
C VAL A 292 -8.39 3.20 -47.52
N LEU A 293 -8.09 1.89 -47.54
CA LEU A 293 -7.81 1.12 -46.32
C LEU A 293 -6.96 -0.15 -46.53
N ILE A 294 -6.41 -0.37 -47.73
CA ILE A 294 -5.49 -1.49 -48.00
C ILE A 294 -4.01 -1.08 -47.77
N GLY A 295 -3.71 0.20 -47.54
CA GLY A 295 -2.34 0.70 -47.34
C GLY A 295 -1.74 0.52 -45.94
N GLY A 296 -2.56 0.32 -44.89
CA GLY A 296 -2.07 0.26 -43.51
C GLY A 296 -1.46 -1.08 -43.09
N GLY A 297 -1.95 -2.19 -43.65
CA GLY A 297 -1.50 -3.54 -43.30
C GLY A 297 -0.13 -3.90 -43.90
N ILE A 298 0.21 -3.32 -45.05
CA ILE A 298 1.47 -3.62 -45.76
C ILE A 298 2.64 -2.85 -45.15
N ALA A 299 2.42 -1.64 -44.62
CA ALA A 299 3.46 -0.85 -43.95
C ALA A 299 3.98 -1.51 -42.65
N LEU A 300 3.12 -2.20 -41.90
CA LEU A 300 3.52 -2.86 -40.65
C LEU A 300 4.30 -4.17 -40.87
N LEU A 301 4.07 -4.86 -42.00
CA LEU A 301 4.83 -6.07 -42.37
C LEU A 301 6.22 -5.74 -42.92
N VAL A 302 6.39 -4.60 -43.61
CA VAL A 302 7.70 -4.16 -44.13
C VAL A 302 8.61 -3.65 -43.01
N CYS A 303 8.07 -2.99 -41.97
CA CYS A 303 8.88 -2.59 -40.80
C CYS A 303 9.33 -3.79 -39.94
N GLY A 304 8.54 -4.86 -39.85
CA GLY A 304 8.92 -6.07 -39.11
C GLY A 304 10.08 -6.83 -39.75
N ILE A 305 10.16 -6.84 -41.09
CA ILE A 305 11.22 -7.54 -41.84
C ILE A 305 12.54 -6.74 -41.87
N LEU A 306 12.46 -5.41 -41.86
CA LEU A 306 13.65 -4.55 -41.78
C LEU A 306 14.31 -4.59 -40.39
N ALA A 307 13.53 -4.75 -39.31
CA ALA A 307 14.09 -4.87 -37.95
C ALA A 307 14.81 -6.21 -37.70
N GLY A 308 14.38 -7.29 -38.36
CA GLY A 308 15.04 -8.61 -38.26
C GLY A 308 16.38 -8.71 -38.98
N SER A 309 16.68 -7.75 -39.88
CA SER A 309 17.91 -7.74 -40.69
C SER A 309 19.07 -6.98 -40.04
N TYR A 310 18.83 -6.24 -38.94
CA TYR A 310 19.84 -5.44 -38.24
C TYR A 310 20.49 -6.15 -37.04
N TYR A 311 20.00 -7.33 -36.64
CA TYR A 311 20.58 -8.17 -35.60
C TYR A 311 21.20 -9.45 -36.18
N LYS A 312 22.21 -9.26 -37.03
CA LYS A 312 23.09 -10.35 -37.50
C LYS A 312 24.54 -9.88 -37.48
N GLY A 313 25.09 -9.74 -36.27
CA GLY A 313 26.43 -9.20 -36.12
C GLY A 313 26.99 -9.18 -34.70
N TRP A 314 26.85 -10.26 -33.93
CA TRP A 314 27.79 -10.54 -32.82
C TRP A 314 27.66 -11.99 -32.31
N ILE A 315 28.27 -12.95 -33.01
CA ILE A 315 28.66 -14.25 -32.42
C ILE A 315 30.05 -14.56 -32.97
N PRO A 316 31.10 -14.66 -32.13
CA PRO A 316 32.32 -15.35 -32.51
C PRO A 316 32.25 -16.79 -32.00
N SER A 317 32.39 -17.74 -32.92
CA SER A 317 32.74 -19.12 -32.61
C SER A 317 34.23 -19.22 -32.33
N GLN A 318 34.63 -19.97 -31.30
CA GLN A 318 35.88 -20.71 -31.35
C GLN A 318 35.68 -22.14 -30.82
N SER A 319 36.19 -23.08 -31.61
CA SER A 319 36.34 -24.49 -31.29
C SER A 319 37.51 -24.70 -30.33
N GLY A 320 37.40 -25.66 -29.42
CA GLY A 320 38.52 -26.11 -28.61
C GLY A 320 38.23 -27.46 -27.96
N ASN A 321 38.76 -28.50 -28.56
CA ASN A 321 38.71 -29.90 -28.13
C ASN A 321 39.43 -30.11 -26.78
N LYS A 322 38.90 -30.93 -25.87
CA LYS A 322 39.69 -31.88 -25.04
C LYS A 322 38.79 -32.80 -24.19
N ASN A 323 39.04 -34.10 -24.36
CA ASN A 323 38.62 -35.22 -23.52
C ASN A 323 38.96 -35.01 -22.04
N VAL A 324 38.22 -35.64 -21.12
CA VAL A 324 38.71 -36.74 -20.24
C VAL A 324 37.53 -37.35 -19.46
N GLU A 325 37.64 -38.67 -19.32
CA GLU A 325 36.76 -39.67 -18.71
C GLU A 325 36.44 -39.52 -17.21
N LYS A 326 35.37 -40.24 -16.81
CA LYS A 326 35.13 -41.05 -15.58
C LYS A 326 35.43 -40.38 -14.22
N THR A 327 34.57 -40.51 -13.20
CA THR A 327 34.37 -41.77 -12.49
C THR A 327 33.15 -41.70 -11.55
N VAL A 328 32.49 -42.84 -11.46
CA VAL A 328 31.44 -43.28 -10.53
C VAL A 328 31.88 -43.18 -9.05
N GLN A 329 30.98 -42.82 -8.12
CA GLN A 329 30.60 -43.69 -6.99
C GLN A 329 29.52 -43.10 -6.07
N SER A 330 28.50 -43.94 -5.91
CA SER A 330 27.47 -43.94 -4.86
C SER A 330 28.05 -44.14 -3.46
N LYS A 331 27.37 -43.65 -2.42
CA LYS A 331 26.81 -44.51 -1.35
C LYS A 331 25.95 -43.73 -0.34
N ASN A 332 24.80 -44.34 -0.04
CA ASN A 332 23.90 -44.05 1.08
C ASN A 332 24.57 -44.27 2.45
N ALA A 333 24.13 -43.55 3.49
CA ALA A 333 23.63 -44.12 4.75
C ALA A 333 23.26 -43.03 5.78
N ASN A 334 22.10 -43.22 6.44
CA ASN A 334 21.58 -42.52 7.60
C ASN A 334 22.57 -42.42 8.78
N LYS A 335 22.47 -41.33 9.56
CA LYS A 335 22.44 -41.40 11.03
C LYS A 335 21.95 -40.10 11.67
N ASP A 336 20.94 -40.24 12.53
CA ASP A 336 20.43 -39.23 13.45
C ASP A 336 21.43 -38.88 14.58
N SER A 337 21.27 -37.64 15.07
CA SER A 337 21.73 -37.06 16.35
C SER A 337 23.19 -36.59 16.46
N PRO A 338 23.53 -35.56 17.29
CA PRO A 338 22.76 -34.41 17.81
C PRO A 338 23.40 -33.05 17.39
N VAL A 339 22.61 -31.98 17.36
CA VAL A 339 23.11 -30.63 17.03
C VAL A 339 24.00 -30.09 18.15
N LYS A 340 25.31 -29.96 17.87
CA LYS A 340 26.26 -29.13 18.63
C LYS A 340 26.36 -27.75 17.98
N PRO A 341 26.48 -26.66 18.76
CA PRO A 341 26.57 -25.31 18.22
C PRO A 341 27.94 -25.13 17.59
N THR A 342 27.96 -24.86 16.28
CA THR A 342 29.18 -24.45 15.58
C THR A 342 29.06 -22.98 15.25
N THR A 343 29.95 -22.21 15.87
CA THR A 343 30.23 -20.81 15.62
C THR A 343 30.68 -20.59 14.17
N LYS A 344 29.74 -20.26 13.30
CA LYS A 344 29.99 -19.43 12.12
C LYS A 344 29.21 -18.14 12.32
N ASN A 345 29.83 -16.99 12.02
CA ASN A 345 29.17 -15.69 11.93
C ASN A 345 28.19 -15.68 10.75
N GLU A 346 27.13 -16.48 10.85
CA GLU A 346 26.05 -16.52 9.89
C GLU A 346 25.32 -15.18 9.96
N LYS A 347 25.31 -14.45 8.84
CA LYS A 347 24.48 -13.25 8.69
C LYS A 347 23.05 -13.71 8.54
N TYR A 348 22.15 -13.03 9.21
CA TYR A 348 20.72 -13.20 9.05
C TYR A 348 20.12 -11.91 8.50
N ILE A 349 19.05 -12.05 7.74
CA ILE A 349 18.31 -10.94 7.16
C ILE A 349 16.88 -10.92 7.69
N VAL A 350 16.36 -9.74 7.95
CA VAL A 350 14.98 -9.54 8.38
C VAL A 350 14.04 -9.60 7.17
N ASN A 351 12.97 -10.39 7.27
CA ASN A 351 12.04 -10.69 6.18
C ASN A 351 10.68 -9.93 6.28
N SER A 352 10.54 -9.00 7.22
CA SER A 352 9.30 -8.24 7.48
C SER A 352 9.64 -6.82 8.00
N ASN A 353 8.69 -5.88 7.94
CA ASN A 353 8.90 -4.50 8.37
C ASN A 353 8.49 -4.26 9.83
N GLU A 354 9.05 -3.20 10.44
CA GLU A 354 8.68 -2.70 11.77
C GLU A 354 8.83 -3.73 12.93
N ILE A 355 9.79 -4.64 12.81
CA ILE A 355 10.04 -5.67 13.81
C ILE A 355 10.69 -5.08 15.06
N SER A 356 10.06 -5.29 16.21
CA SER A 356 10.57 -4.80 17.49
C SER A 356 11.76 -5.62 17.97
N ILE A 357 12.87 -4.95 18.25
CA ILE A 357 14.01 -5.51 18.98
C ILE A 357 13.85 -5.08 20.45
N ARG A 358 13.89 -6.05 21.35
CA ARG A 358 13.57 -5.87 22.77
C ARG A 358 14.75 -6.18 23.68
N LYS A 359 14.71 -5.66 24.89
CA LYS A 359 15.78 -5.86 25.88
C LYS A 359 15.87 -7.31 26.37
N GLU A 360 14.73 -7.97 26.51
CA GLU A 360 14.62 -9.37 26.93
C GLU A 360 13.79 -10.18 25.92
N ALA A 361 13.93 -11.51 25.97
CA ALA A 361 13.21 -12.48 25.14
C ALA A 361 11.73 -12.61 25.54
N SER A 362 11.00 -11.50 25.53
CA SER A 362 9.60 -11.41 25.92
C SER A 362 8.87 -10.31 25.16
N ALA A 363 7.61 -10.56 24.78
CA ALA A 363 6.78 -9.61 24.04
C ALA A 363 6.42 -8.36 24.87
N SER A 364 6.44 -8.45 26.20
CA SER A 364 6.18 -7.33 27.12
C SER A 364 7.43 -6.53 27.48
N SER A 365 8.62 -7.00 27.10
CA SER A 365 9.89 -6.32 27.39
C SER A 365 10.02 -4.99 26.64
N GLU A 366 10.77 -4.06 27.23
CA GLU A 366 11.09 -2.76 26.66
C GLU A 366 11.65 -2.87 25.22
N ARG A 367 11.16 -2.02 24.33
CA ARG A 367 11.62 -1.96 22.93
C ARG A 367 12.89 -1.09 22.85
N LEU A 368 14.00 -1.69 22.45
CA LEU A 368 15.27 -1.02 22.23
C LEU A 368 15.35 -0.35 20.85
N ALA A 369 14.86 -1.06 19.83
CA ALA A 369 14.97 -0.62 18.44
C ALA A 369 13.88 -1.24 17.56
N VAL A 370 13.82 -0.77 16.32
CA VAL A 370 13.00 -1.35 15.25
C VAL A 370 13.93 -1.82 14.13
N ALA A 371 13.66 -2.99 13.55
CA ALA A 371 14.28 -3.51 12.34
C ALA A 371 13.25 -3.56 11.20
N ASN A 372 13.72 -3.38 9.98
CA ASN A 372 12.90 -3.43 8.78
C ASN A 372 13.37 -4.52 7.82
N PHE A 373 12.54 -4.81 6.81
CA PHE A 373 12.89 -5.75 5.77
C PHE A 373 14.23 -5.36 5.13
N GLY A 374 15.12 -6.34 5.01
CA GLY A 374 16.45 -6.17 4.44
C GLY A 374 17.55 -5.78 5.43
N ASP A 375 17.23 -5.49 6.70
CA ASP A 375 18.25 -5.27 7.73
C ASP A 375 19.01 -6.56 8.04
N PHE A 376 20.32 -6.45 8.27
CA PHE A 376 21.22 -7.57 8.56
C PHE A 376 21.65 -7.59 10.03
N PHE A 377 21.69 -8.79 10.60
CA PHE A 377 22.18 -9.02 11.96
C PHE A 377 23.00 -10.30 12.05
N THR A 378 23.86 -10.37 13.07
CA THR A 378 24.43 -11.65 13.53
C THR A 378 23.62 -12.14 14.72
N VAL A 379 23.33 -13.44 14.74
CA VAL A 379 22.58 -14.08 15.82
C VAL A 379 23.57 -14.71 16.80
N SER A 380 23.47 -14.37 18.07
CA SER A 380 24.38 -14.85 19.13
C SER A 380 23.75 -15.92 20.03
N ASP A 381 22.43 -15.91 20.21
CA ASP A 381 21.72 -16.87 21.06
C ASP A 381 20.28 -17.10 20.58
N ARG A 382 19.65 -18.18 21.05
CA ARG A 382 18.25 -18.54 20.79
C ARG A 382 17.57 -19.00 22.07
N LYS A 383 16.37 -18.49 22.33
CA LYS A 383 15.53 -18.89 23.47
C LYS A 383 14.15 -19.26 22.99
N LYS A 384 13.62 -20.37 23.50
CA LYS A 384 12.24 -20.78 23.24
C LYS A 384 11.39 -20.44 24.46
N ASP A 385 10.39 -19.60 24.26
CA ASP A 385 9.37 -19.35 25.26
C ASP A 385 8.34 -20.50 25.18
N THR A 386 8.34 -21.36 26.20
CA THR A 386 7.46 -22.53 26.29
C THR A 386 6.01 -22.17 26.58
N GLU A 387 5.73 -20.97 27.13
CA GLU A 387 4.36 -20.53 27.44
C GLU A 387 3.70 -19.84 26.24
N ALA A 388 4.45 -19.04 25.48
CA ALA A 388 3.95 -18.31 24.31
C ALA A 388 4.18 -19.02 22.96
N ASN A 389 4.77 -20.23 22.96
CA ASN A 389 5.21 -20.97 21.77
C ASN A 389 5.99 -20.09 20.76
N THR A 390 6.76 -19.13 21.26
CA THR A 390 7.50 -18.16 20.46
C THR A 390 8.99 -18.41 20.62
N GLU A 391 9.69 -18.53 19.49
CA GLU A 391 11.15 -18.60 19.49
C GLU A 391 11.72 -17.19 19.32
N TRP A 392 12.72 -16.87 20.14
CA TRP A 392 13.43 -15.61 20.17
C TRP A 392 14.88 -15.82 19.74
N VAL A 393 15.39 -14.90 18.94
CA VAL A 393 16.80 -14.81 18.54
C VAL A 393 17.41 -13.56 19.16
N GLN A 394 18.60 -13.71 19.76
CA GLN A 394 19.39 -12.58 20.19
C GLN A 394 20.22 -12.07 19.01
N VAL A 395 20.09 -10.78 18.70
CA VAL A 395 20.79 -10.11 17.61
C VAL A 395 21.78 -9.09 18.15
N ASN A 396 22.91 -8.96 17.47
CA ASN A 396 23.89 -7.91 17.76
C ASN A 396 23.59 -6.67 16.91
N LEU A 397 23.38 -5.53 17.56
CA LEU A 397 23.13 -4.24 16.93
C LEU A 397 24.44 -3.55 16.51
N LEU A 398 24.36 -2.61 15.57
CA LEU A 398 25.52 -1.90 15.03
C LEU A 398 26.21 -0.99 16.05
N ASN A 399 25.51 -0.57 17.10
CA ASN A 399 26.04 0.19 18.22
C ASN A 399 26.76 -0.68 19.28
N GLY A 400 26.84 -2.00 19.07
CA GLY A 400 27.47 -2.95 19.99
C GLY A 400 26.54 -3.49 21.09
N GLU A 401 25.30 -3.01 21.17
CA GLU A 401 24.29 -3.58 22.07
C GLU A 401 23.74 -4.90 21.52
N THR A 402 23.08 -5.68 22.39
CA THR A 402 22.35 -6.87 21.97
C THR A 402 20.87 -6.72 22.32
N GLY A 403 20.01 -7.34 21.51
CA GLY A 403 18.58 -7.34 21.76
C GLY A 403 17.92 -8.60 21.21
N TRP A 404 16.67 -8.82 21.60
CA TRP A 404 15.90 -10.00 21.25
C TRP A 404 14.80 -9.66 20.26
N MET A 405 14.66 -10.46 19.21
CA MET A 405 13.54 -10.38 18.27
C MET A 405 12.96 -11.77 18.00
N SER A 406 11.73 -11.83 17.47
CA SER A 406 11.10 -13.11 17.16
C SER A 406 11.80 -13.79 15.98
N ALA A 407 12.14 -15.06 16.15
CA ALA A 407 12.87 -15.86 15.16
C ALA A 407 12.12 -16.04 13.83
N GLN A 408 10.79 -15.91 13.83
CA GLN A 408 9.98 -16.05 12.62
C GLN A 408 10.25 -14.97 11.57
N TYR A 409 10.82 -13.83 12.00
CA TYR A 409 11.10 -12.70 11.12
C TYR A 409 12.54 -12.65 10.60
N VAL A 410 13.34 -13.67 10.91
CA VAL A 410 14.78 -13.67 10.69
C VAL A 410 15.17 -14.95 9.96
N VAL A 411 15.76 -14.80 8.77
CA VAL A 411 16.15 -15.94 7.93
C VAL A 411 17.67 -15.95 7.73
N PRO A 412 18.33 -17.14 7.75
CA PRO A 412 19.74 -17.23 7.43
C PRO A 412 20.00 -16.65 6.04
N PHE A 413 20.98 -15.75 5.95
CA PHE A 413 21.39 -15.15 4.69
C PHE A 413 22.69 -15.79 4.23
N THR A 414 22.64 -16.40 3.04
CA THR A 414 23.82 -16.85 2.32
C THR A 414 23.89 -16.08 1.01
N SER A 415 24.91 -15.22 0.87
CA SER A 415 25.21 -14.53 -0.37
C SER A 415 25.35 -15.56 -1.49
N LYS A 416 24.62 -15.36 -2.58
CA LYS A 416 24.78 -16.15 -3.80
C LYS A 416 25.60 -15.30 -4.77
N ASN A 417 26.36 -15.94 -5.66
CA ASN A 417 26.97 -15.21 -6.78
C ASN A 417 25.85 -14.51 -7.55
N SER A 418 25.79 -13.18 -7.44
CA SER A 418 24.74 -12.41 -8.08
C SER A 418 24.91 -12.46 -9.59
N THR A 419 23.79 -12.50 -10.29
CA THR A 419 23.73 -12.31 -11.75
C THR A 419 23.35 -10.87 -12.12
N ILE A 420 23.16 -10.00 -11.13
CA ILE A 420 22.77 -8.61 -11.29
C ILE A 420 24.04 -7.76 -11.27
N GLU A 421 24.39 -7.22 -12.42
CA GLU A 421 25.51 -6.26 -12.56
C GLU A 421 25.20 -4.95 -11.86
N ASP A 422 26.22 -4.30 -11.29
CA ASP A 422 26.08 -3.02 -10.61
C ASP A 422 25.51 -1.92 -11.55
N ALA A 423 25.73 -2.02 -12.86
CA ALA A 423 25.16 -1.10 -13.86
C ALA A 423 23.62 -1.04 -13.83
N LYS A 424 22.93 -2.10 -13.39
CA LYS A 424 21.47 -2.08 -13.21
C LYS A 424 21.01 -1.18 -12.07
N LEU A 425 21.89 -0.92 -11.11
CA LEU A 425 21.63 0.08 -10.07
C LEU A 425 21.64 1.48 -10.70
N ASP A 426 22.53 1.75 -11.65
CA ASP A 426 22.56 3.04 -12.35
C ASP A 426 21.26 3.29 -13.13
N ASP A 427 20.69 2.26 -13.76
CA ASP A 427 19.37 2.34 -14.41
C ASP A 427 18.26 2.71 -13.42
N LEU A 428 18.24 2.06 -12.25
CA LEU A 428 17.29 2.37 -11.17
C LEU A 428 17.46 3.81 -10.68
N LEU A 429 18.69 4.22 -10.42
CA LEU A 429 19.03 5.57 -9.95
C LEU A 429 18.68 6.64 -11.01
N SER A 430 18.85 6.33 -12.30
CA SER A 430 18.46 7.23 -13.39
C SER A 430 16.96 7.47 -13.44
N LEU A 431 16.14 6.47 -13.08
CA LEU A 431 14.70 6.59 -13.01
C LEU A 431 14.29 7.38 -11.77
N LEU A 432 14.88 7.08 -10.61
CA LEU A 432 14.68 7.86 -9.39
C LEU A 432 15.06 9.34 -9.64
N LYS A 433 16.13 9.63 -10.39
CA LYS A 433 16.53 10.98 -10.82
C LYS A 433 15.41 11.75 -11.51
N ARG A 434 14.64 11.10 -12.40
CA ARG A 434 13.50 11.75 -13.08
C ARG A 434 12.36 12.08 -12.13
N VAL A 435 12.24 11.35 -11.03
CA VAL A 435 11.17 11.50 -10.03
C VAL A 435 11.51 12.56 -8.97
N TYR A 436 12.74 12.59 -8.44
CA TYR A 436 13.12 13.55 -7.38
C TYR A 436 14.11 14.66 -7.79
N GLY A 437 14.50 14.76 -9.06
CA GLY A 437 15.28 15.89 -9.60
C GLY A 437 16.80 15.78 -9.45
N ALA A 438 17.52 16.86 -9.76
CA ALA A 438 18.99 16.89 -9.87
C ALA A 438 19.76 16.76 -8.54
N GLN A 439 19.14 17.07 -7.39
CA GLN A 439 19.77 16.92 -6.07
C GLN A 439 20.04 15.45 -5.66
N LEU A 440 19.50 14.49 -6.41
CA LEU A 440 19.67 13.05 -6.20
C LEU A 440 21.01 12.49 -6.69
N GLU A 441 21.74 13.25 -7.50
CA GLU A 441 22.83 12.74 -8.35
C GLU A 441 23.95 12.02 -7.58
N ASN A 442 24.06 12.27 -6.26
CA ASN A 442 25.15 11.76 -5.45
C ASN A 442 24.72 10.92 -4.24
N ALA A 443 23.43 10.74 -3.93
CA ALA A 443 23.06 10.14 -2.64
C ALA A 443 23.70 8.76 -2.38
N PRO A 444 23.68 7.79 -3.31
CA PRO A 444 24.39 6.52 -3.16
C PRO A 444 25.93 6.64 -3.15
N SER A 445 26.49 7.72 -3.71
CA SER A 445 27.95 7.97 -3.68
C SER A 445 28.44 8.40 -2.31
N TYR A 446 27.54 8.72 -1.37
CA TYR A 446 27.87 8.92 0.04
C TYR A 446 27.99 7.62 0.81
N LEU A 447 27.61 6.45 0.28
CA LEU A 447 27.85 5.17 0.95
C LEU A 447 29.35 4.98 1.21
N GLY A 448 29.73 4.93 2.49
CA GLY A 448 31.10 4.86 3.01
C GLY A 448 31.75 6.21 3.33
N LYS A 449 31.15 7.35 2.94
CA LYS A 449 31.62 8.69 3.31
C LYS A 449 31.25 9.04 4.74
N THR A 450 31.96 10.01 5.30
CA THR A 450 31.75 10.49 6.67
C THR A 450 30.48 11.33 6.80
N GLU A 451 29.96 11.47 8.02
CA GLU A 451 28.81 12.35 8.29
C GLU A 451 29.12 13.81 7.91
N ASN A 452 30.36 14.28 8.13
CA ASN A 452 30.77 15.64 7.77
C ASN A 452 30.74 15.91 6.26
N GLU A 453 31.18 14.94 5.45
CA GLU A 453 31.10 15.02 3.99
C GLU A 453 29.64 15.05 3.52
N LEU A 454 28.77 14.26 4.18
CA LEU A 454 27.34 14.27 3.91
C LEU A 454 26.72 15.65 4.21
N GLN A 455 27.02 16.23 5.36
CA GLN A 455 26.47 17.53 5.80
C GLN A 455 26.83 18.69 4.85
N THR A 456 28.00 18.62 4.20
CA THR A 456 28.43 19.62 3.22
C THR A 456 27.49 19.69 2.01
N THR A 457 26.89 18.56 1.64
CA THR A 457 26.02 18.44 0.46
C THR A 457 24.54 18.38 0.80
N TYR A 458 24.21 17.80 1.95
CA TYR A 458 22.86 17.66 2.50
C TYR A 458 22.77 18.39 3.86
N PRO A 459 22.85 19.74 3.89
CA PRO A 459 22.90 20.51 5.13
C PRO A 459 21.61 20.42 5.95
N ASN A 460 20.49 19.97 5.37
CA ASN A 460 19.24 19.76 6.07
C ASN A 460 19.13 18.37 6.74
N ALA A 461 20.08 17.46 6.48
CA ALA A 461 20.15 16.12 7.06
C ALA A 461 20.69 16.12 8.50
N LEU A 462 20.25 17.07 9.34
CA LEU A 462 20.80 17.27 10.69
C LEU A 462 19.88 16.79 11.81
N ASN A 463 18.60 16.54 11.54
CA ASN A 463 17.66 16.10 12.57
C ASN A 463 17.59 14.57 12.64
N PRO A 464 18.08 13.92 13.71
CA PRO A 464 18.00 12.47 13.85
C PRO A 464 16.53 12.04 14.03
N LEU A 465 16.07 11.11 13.18
CA LEU A 465 14.67 10.68 13.15
C LEU A 465 14.33 9.61 14.18
N GLN A 466 15.33 8.86 14.66
CA GLN A 466 15.34 7.86 15.75
C GLN A 466 16.55 6.93 15.53
N THR A 467 16.94 6.15 16.55
CA THR A 467 17.90 5.05 16.39
C THR A 467 17.16 3.82 15.85
N VAL A 468 17.46 3.41 14.63
CA VAL A 468 16.87 2.22 13.99
C VAL A 468 17.93 1.14 13.98
N ALA A 469 17.71 0.00 14.63
CA ALA A 469 18.69 -1.09 14.67
C ALA A 469 20.14 -0.70 15.07
N GLY A 470 20.31 0.35 15.89
CA GLY A 470 21.63 0.84 16.31
C GLY A 470 22.33 1.79 15.32
N LYS A 471 21.70 2.16 14.20
CA LYS A 471 22.19 3.21 13.27
C LYS A 471 21.49 4.54 13.53
N LYS A 472 22.24 5.65 13.42
CA LYS A 472 21.71 7.02 13.42
C LYS A 472 21.08 7.28 12.07
N VAL A 473 19.80 7.66 12.02
CA VAL A 473 19.12 7.98 10.77
C VAL A 473 18.91 9.48 10.66
N VAL A 474 19.47 10.08 9.62
CA VAL A 474 19.22 11.48 9.25
C VAL A 474 18.46 11.55 7.92
N LYS A 475 17.76 12.66 7.65
CA LYS A 475 16.90 12.79 6.47
C LYS A 475 17.01 14.17 5.83
N ASP A 476 17.06 14.20 4.51
CA ASP A 476 16.86 15.40 3.70
C ASP A 476 15.84 15.13 2.59
N GLY A 477 14.74 15.88 2.60
CA GLY A 477 13.62 15.65 1.69
C GLY A 477 13.05 14.24 1.82
N ASN A 478 13.15 13.43 0.76
CA ASN A 478 12.68 12.03 0.72
C ASN A 478 13.82 11.01 0.79
N ILE A 479 15.03 11.44 1.15
CA ILE A 479 16.21 10.59 1.26
C ILE A 479 16.59 10.48 2.73
N GLN A 480 16.79 9.26 3.21
CA GLN A 480 17.34 8.98 4.52
C GLN A 480 18.74 8.39 4.40
N PHE A 481 19.61 8.77 5.32
CA PHE A 481 20.96 8.25 5.44
C PHE A 481 21.09 7.54 6.79
N GLY A 482 21.38 6.24 6.75
CA GLY A 482 21.75 5.46 7.92
C GLY A 482 23.25 5.58 8.17
N ILE A 483 23.62 6.06 9.35
CA ILE A 483 24.99 6.35 9.76
C ILE A 483 25.36 5.43 10.92
N SER A 484 26.53 4.79 10.82
CA SER A 484 27.12 3.99 11.88
C SER A 484 28.61 4.27 11.94
N GLN A 485 29.14 4.47 13.16
CA GLN A 485 30.56 4.78 13.38
C GLN A 485 31.07 5.94 12.49
N ASP A 486 30.29 7.02 12.39
CA ASP A 486 30.58 8.20 11.56
C ASP A 486 30.55 7.99 10.04
N HIS A 487 30.20 6.79 9.55
CA HIS A 487 30.10 6.50 8.12
C HIS A 487 28.65 6.24 7.69
N VAL A 488 28.27 6.74 6.51
CA VAL A 488 27.00 6.41 5.87
C VAL A 488 27.04 4.96 5.38
N ILE A 489 26.21 4.10 5.97
CA ILE A 489 26.14 2.67 5.64
C ILE A 489 24.92 2.32 4.80
N GLU A 490 23.89 3.18 4.80
CA GLU A 490 22.64 2.95 4.09
C GLU A 490 22.11 4.26 3.52
N VAL A 491 21.57 4.20 2.31
CA VAL A 491 20.80 5.29 1.68
C VAL A 491 19.42 4.76 1.34
N THR A 492 18.38 5.43 1.82
CA THR A 492 16.99 5.03 1.60
C THR A 492 16.21 6.13 0.90
N PHE A 493 15.62 5.80 -0.24
CA PHE A 493 14.68 6.66 -0.95
C PHE A 493 13.25 6.33 -0.52
N GLN A 494 12.48 7.34 -0.11
CA GLN A 494 11.11 7.22 0.37
C GLN A 494 10.10 7.85 -0.60
N ASP A 495 8.82 7.54 -0.40
CA ASP A 495 7.69 8.04 -1.21
C ASP A 495 7.87 7.73 -2.71
N ILE A 496 8.39 6.55 -3.01
CA ILE A 496 8.44 6.02 -4.37
C ILE A 496 7.03 5.58 -4.76
N SER A 497 6.67 5.76 -6.02
CA SER A 497 5.49 5.13 -6.63
C SER A 497 6.00 4.39 -7.87
N MET A 498 6.35 3.13 -7.67
CA MET A 498 6.89 2.26 -8.71
C MET A 498 6.20 0.91 -8.66
N SER A 499 5.66 0.46 -9.79
CA SER A 499 5.09 -0.88 -9.89
C SER A 499 6.18 -1.96 -9.73
N ILE A 500 5.83 -3.07 -9.10
CA ILE A 500 6.71 -4.25 -8.95
C ILE A 500 7.25 -4.73 -10.30
N ALA A 501 6.40 -4.74 -11.33
CA ALA A 501 6.82 -5.15 -12.68
C ALA A 501 7.96 -4.28 -13.23
N LYS A 502 7.94 -2.97 -12.95
CA LYS A 502 9.00 -2.05 -13.37
C LYS A 502 10.28 -2.25 -12.56
N LEU A 503 10.17 -2.53 -11.27
CA LEU A 503 11.34 -2.85 -10.44
C LEU A 503 12.04 -4.13 -10.92
N ASN A 504 11.27 -5.18 -11.22
CA ASN A 504 11.79 -6.44 -11.73
C ASN A 504 12.37 -6.31 -13.15
N GLU A 505 11.83 -5.40 -13.98
CA GLU A 505 12.41 -5.08 -15.29
C GLU A 505 13.83 -4.49 -15.14
N LEU A 506 14.04 -3.63 -14.14
CA LEU A 506 15.32 -2.94 -13.90
C LEU A 506 16.34 -3.86 -13.23
N LEU A 507 15.98 -4.45 -12.09
CA LEU A 507 16.91 -5.22 -11.27
C LEU A 507 16.96 -6.71 -11.64
N GLY A 508 15.97 -7.23 -12.37
CA GLY A 508 15.86 -8.64 -12.71
C GLY A 508 15.15 -9.45 -11.62
N LYS A 509 15.63 -10.68 -11.38
CA LYS A 509 15.03 -11.60 -10.40
C LYS A 509 15.59 -11.35 -9.01
N GLU A 510 14.69 -11.24 -8.05
CA GLU A 510 14.98 -11.04 -6.63
C GLU A 510 15.67 -12.24 -5.96
N SER A 511 16.46 -11.95 -4.93
CA SER A 511 17.18 -12.93 -4.13
C SER A 511 16.33 -13.47 -2.97
N ILE A 512 15.49 -12.62 -2.36
CA ILE A 512 14.56 -12.97 -1.27
C ILE A 512 13.26 -12.19 -1.45
N ILE A 513 12.12 -12.85 -1.20
CA ILE A 513 10.78 -12.25 -1.19
C ILE A 513 10.20 -12.38 0.21
N SER A 514 9.61 -11.31 0.72
CA SER A 514 8.61 -11.42 1.79
C SER A 514 7.27 -11.78 1.16
N ASN A 515 6.84 -13.04 1.28
CA ASN A 515 5.63 -13.54 0.62
C ASN A 515 4.33 -12.88 1.14
N GLU A 516 4.35 -12.32 2.35
CA GLU A 516 3.18 -11.68 2.97
C GLU A 516 3.14 -10.16 2.69
N GLU A 517 4.31 -9.51 2.57
CA GLU A 517 4.41 -8.07 2.42
C GLU A 517 4.87 -7.60 1.02
N ASN A 518 5.04 -8.50 0.04
CA ASN A 518 5.60 -8.19 -1.28
C ASN A 518 6.84 -7.26 -1.21
N ASN A 519 7.73 -7.50 -0.26
CA ASN A 519 9.02 -6.82 -0.21
C ASN A 519 10.04 -7.65 -1.00
N TYR A 520 10.96 -6.95 -1.67
CA TYR A 520 11.91 -7.56 -2.58
C TYR A 520 13.33 -7.21 -2.19
N PHE A 521 14.16 -8.22 -2.04
CA PHE A 521 15.57 -8.05 -1.75
C PHE A 521 16.39 -8.47 -2.97
N TYR A 522 17.30 -7.62 -3.39
CA TYR A 522 18.23 -7.86 -4.49
C TYR A 522 19.66 -7.74 -3.99
N GLU A 523 20.51 -8.53 -4.61
CA GLU A 523 21.94 -8.51 -4.35
C GLU A 523 22.63 -8.21 -5.68
N THR A 524 23.49 -7.20 -5.74
CA THR A 524 24.39 -6.96 -6.88
C THR A 524 25.80 -7.43 -6.54
N ASN A 525 26.83 -7.07 -7.30
CA ASN A 525 28.21 -7.38 -6.89
C ASN A 525 28.63 -6.55 -5.68
N SER A 526 28.31 -5.26 -5.67
CA SER A 526 28.78 -4.30 -4.67
C SER A 526 27.71 -3.85 -3.66
N TYR A 527 26.43 -4.14 -3.91
CA TYR A 527 25.32 -3.60 -3.11
C TYR A 527 24.28 -4.64 -2.72
N TYR A 528 23.59 -4.37 -1.62
CA TYR A 528 22.33 -4.95 -1.22
C TYR A 528 21.23 -3.91 -1.42
N ILE A 529 20.11 -4.32 -2.02
CA ILE A 529 19.00 -3.43 -2.34
C ILE A 529 17.72 -4.04 -1.74
N ALA A 530 17.10 -3.32 -0.81
CA ALA A 530 15.82 -3.71 -0.21
C ALA A 530 14.72 -2.76 -0.71
N ALA A 531 13.80 -3.28 -1.52
CA ALA A 531 12.63 -2.55 -1.99
C ALA A 531 11.41 -2.97 -1.17
N ARG A 532 10.80 -2.01 -0.49
CA ARG A 532 9.67 -2.23 0.42
C ARG A 532 8.39 -1.73 -0.22
N SER A 533 7.36 -2.54 -0.18
CA SER A 533 6.06 -2.18 -0.72
C SER A 533 5.28 -1.29 0.25
N ASP A 534 4.26 -0.63 -0.29
CA ASP A 534 3.27 0.07 0.50
C ASP A 534 2.36 -0.92 1.27
N LYS A 535 1.51 -0.41 2.16
CA LYS A 535 0.57 -1.26 2.93
C LYS A 535 -0.43 -2.03 2.07
N THR A 536 -0.62 -1.64 0.81
CA THR A 536 -1.47 -2.37 -0.14
C THR A 536 -0.70 -3.48 -0.89
N HIS A 537 0.62 -3.52 -0.73
CA HIS A 537 1.53 -4.46 -1.36
C HIS A 537 1.46 -4.44 -2.90
N THR A 538 1.10 -3.29 -3.48
CA THR A 538 0.91 -3.12 -4.92
C THR A 538 1.98 -2.23 -5.57
N GLU A 539 2.56 -1.31 -4.80
CA GLU A 539 3.61 -0.41 -5.27
C GLU A 539 4.79 -0.40 -4.31
N ILE A 540 5.99 -0.16 -4.84
CA ILE A 540 7.20 0.04 -4.06
C ILE A 540 7.20 1.45 -3.52
N GLN A 541 7.17 1.58 -2.20
CA GLN A 541 7.13 2.87 -1.49
C GLN A 541 8.52 3.34 -1.04
N SER A 542 9.45 2.41 -0.81
CA SER A 542 10.82 2.77 -0.47
C SER A 542 11.85 1.79 -1.02
N ILE A 543 13.06 2.30 -1.29
CA ILE A 543 14.21 1.51 -1.72
C ILE A 543 15.40 1.90 -0.85
N SER A 544 15.94 0.93 -0.12
CA SER A 544 17.17 1.05 0.67
C SER A 544 18.33 0.41 -0.08
N ILE A 545 19.47 1.08 -0.12
CA ILE A 545 20.71 0.62 -0.72
C ILE A 545 21.79 0.59 0.35
N VAL A 546 22.44 -0.56 0.49
CA VAL A 546 23.53 -0.80 1.44
C VAL A 546 24.73 -1.33 0.65
N LYS A 547 25.94 -0.84 0.95
CA LYS A 547 27.17 -1.36 0.34
C LYS A 547 27.59 -2.64 1.07
N LYS A 548 28.03 -3.66 0.33
CA LYS A 548 28.39 -4.98 0.90
C LYS A 548 29.55 -4.96 1.89
#